data_AF-A0A3C0YWY5-F1
#
_entry.id   AF-A0A3C0YWY5-F1
#
_cell.length_a   1.000
_cell.length_b   1.000
_cell.length_c   1.000
_cell.angle_alpha   90.00
_cell.angle_beta   90.00
_cell.angle_gamma   90.00
#
_symmetry.space_group_name_H-M   'P 1'
#
loop_
_entity.id
_entity.type
_entity.pdbx_description
1 polymer ?
#
loop_
_entity_poly.entity_id
_entity_poly.type
_entity_poly.pdbx_seq_one_letter_code
_entity_poly.pdbx_strand_id
1 'polypeptide(L)'
;MVAKEIERVGIPAAILTAIPLIPMAVGSNRVVKGVRVEHVCGNPLLSKEDDLRLQRRIVETALGALRTAVDRPTLFESDKESTEREAVNA
;
A
#
# COMPACT_ATOMS: atom_id res chain seq x y z
N MET A 1 9.61 -7.83 11.66
CA MET A 1 9.42 -6.45 11.18
C MET A 1 8.68 -5.62 12.20
N VAL A 2 8.91 -4.30 12.21
CA VAL A 2 8.31 -3.37 13.18
C VAL A 2 6.77 -3.45 13.20
N ALA A 3 6.11 -3.49 12.05
CA ALA A 3 4.64 -3.58 11.98
C ALA A 3 4.06 -4.81 12.72
N LYS A 4 4.75 -5.96 12.65
CA LYS A 4 4.32 -7.18 13.35
C LYS A 4 4.38 -7.04 14.87
N GLU A 5 5.42 -6.37 15.38
CA GLU A 5 5.58 -6.13 16.81
C GLU A 5 4.59 -5.09 17.34
N ILE A 6 4.25 -4.08 16.53
CA ILE A 6 3.19 -3.10 16.84
C ILE A 6 1.83 -3.82 16.96
N GLU A 7 1.52 -4.73 16.03
CA GLU A 7 0.28 -5.50 16.11
C GLU A 7 0.24 -6.47 17.28
N ARG A 8 1.39 -7.04 17.69
CA ARG A 8 1.48 -7.93 18.85
C ARG A 8 1.01 -7.26 20.15
N VAL A 9 1.13 -5.93 20.25
CA VAL A 9 0.64 -5.15 21.41
C VAL A 9 -0.78 -4.61 21.21
N GLY A 10 -1.49 -5.05 20.18
CA GLY A 10 -2.90 -4.70 19.94
C GLY A 10 -3.13 -3.44 19.11
N ILE A 11 -2.10 -2.90 18.44
CA ILE A 11 -2.21 -1.72 17.59
C ILE A 11 -2.18 -2.17 16.11
N PRO A 12 -3.25 -2.00 15.32
CA PRO A 12 -3.23 -2.33 13.90
C PRO A 12 -2.13 -1.56 13.16
N ALA A 13 -1.35 -2.24 12.33
CA ALA A 13 -0.29 -1.63 11.52
C ALA A 13 -0.38 -2.12 10.07
N ALA A 14 0.00 -1.27 9.12
CA ALA A 14 0.10 -1.64 7.71
C ALA A 14 1.39 -1.07 7.14
N ILE A 15 2.07 -1.85 6.31
CA ILE A 15 3.25 -1.38 5.57
C ILE A 15 2.82 -0.95 4.19
N LEU A 16 3.12 0.29 3.84
CA LEU A 16 2.94 0.83 2.50
C LEU A 16 4.27 0.75 1.73
N THR A 17 4.31 0.06 0.60
CA THR A 17 5.54 -0.10 -0.19
C THR A 17 5.28 -0.40 -1.66
N ALA A 18 6.19 0.00 -2.54
CA ALA A 18 6.20 -0.44 -3.94
C ALA A 18 6.80 -1.85 -4.14
N ILE A 19 7.41 -2.44 -3.10
CA ILE A 19 8.05 -3.77 -3.15
C ILE A 19 7.36 -4.71 -2.14
N PRO A 20 6.15 -5.21 -2.42
CA PRO A 20 5.35 -5.94 -1.43
C PRO A 20 5.92 -7.31 -1.03
N LEU A 21 6.76 -7.92 -1.88
CA LEU A 21 7.27 -9.28 -1.64
C LEU A 21 8.15 -9.37 -0.39
N ILE A 22 8.98 -8.35 -0.11
CA ILE A 22 9.88 -8.33 1.06
C ILE A 22 9.08 -8.34 2.37
N PRO A 23 8.16 -7.38 2.64
CA PRO A 23 7.40 -7.39 3.88
C PRO A 23 6.49 -8.61 4.02
N MET A 24 5.95 -9.14 2.91
CA MET A 24 5.19 -10.39 2.96
C MET A 24 6.04 -11.58 3.38
N ALA A 25 7.24 -11.74 2.80
CA ALA A 25 8.14 -12.86 3.10
C ALA A 25 8.58 -12.89 4.57
N VAL A 26 8.76 -11.73 5.19
CA VAL A 26 9.14 -11.60 6.61
C VAL A 26 7.94 -11.51 7.57
N GLY A 27 6.73 -11.73 7.06
CA GLY A 27 5.51 -11.93 7.86
C GLY A 27 4.83 -10.67 8.35
N SER A 28 4.82 -9.58 7.58
CA SER A 28 3.91 -8.46 7.83
C SER A 28 2.46 -8.89 7.65
N ASN A 29 1.60 -8.59 8.62
CA ASN A 29 0.19 -8.98 8.57
C ASN A 29 -0.55 -8.25 7.44
N ARG A 30 -0.32 -6.95 7.29
CA ARG A 30 -0.94 -6.09 6.26
C ARG A 30 0.12 -5.39 5.42
N VAL A 31 0.09 -5.60 4.11
CA VAL A 31 0.96 -4.94 3.14
C VAL A 31 0.08 -4.24 2.11
N VAL A 32 0.30 -2.95 1.91
CA VAL A 32 -0.41 -2.13 0.93
C VAL A 32 0.56 -1.81 -0.20
N LYS A 33 0.17 -2.13 -1.43
CA LYS A 33 0.98 -1.85 -2.62
C LYS A 33 0.89 -0.37 -2.97
N GLY A 34 2.04 0.28 -3.00
CA GLY A 34 2.22 1.61 -3.54
C GLY A 34 2.58 1.59 -5.03
N VAL A 35 2.93 2.76 -5.57
CA VAL A 35 3.12 2.97 -7.02
C VAL A 35 4.57 2.68 -7.43
N ARG A 36 5.52 3.50 -6.97
CA ARG A 36 6.97 3.36 -7.24
C ARG A 36 7.79 3.59 -5.99
N VAL A 37 9.05 3.18 -5.98
CA VAL A 37 9.89 3.22 -4.77
C VAL A 37 10.12 4.66 -4.31
N GLU A 38 10.40 5.55 -5.24
CA GLU A 38 10.63 6.97 -5.04
C GLU A 38 9.32 7.77 -4.81
N HIS A 39 8.19 7.25 -5.29
CA HIS A 39 6.86 7.86 -5.19
C HIS A 39 5.81 6.85 -4.73
N VAL A 40 5.96 6.34 -3.50
CA VAL A 40 5.12 5.23 -3.01
C VAL A 40 3.63 5.56 -3.05
N CYS A 41 3.26 6.81 -2.80
CA CYS A 41 1.87 7.29 -2.72
C CYS A 41 1.45 8.19 -3.88
N GLY A 42 2.20 8.27 -4.98
CA GLY A 42 1.92 9.26 -6.02
C GLY A 42 2.68 9.05 -7.31
N ASN A 43 2.51 9.96 -8.25
CA ASN A 43 3.18 9.95 -9.53
C ASN A 43 3.41 11.38 -10.05
N PRO A 44 4.66 11.87 -10.13
CA PRO A 44 5.00 13.21 -10.62
C PRO A 44 4.63 13.46 -12.09
N LEU A 45 4.32 12.42 -12.87
CA LEU A 45 3.93 12.55 -14.28
C LEU A 45 2.43 12.85 -14.43
N LEU A 46 1.66 12.75 -13.34
CA LEU A 46 0.24 13.08 -13.34
C LEU A 46 0.01 14.57 -13.12
N SER A 47 -1.18 15.04 -13.50
CA SER A 47 -1.64 16.36 -13.07
C SER A 47 -1.74 16.40 -11.52
N LYS A 48 -1.66 17.59 -10.94
CA LYS A 48 -1.82 17.76 -9.47
C LYS A 48 -3.12 17.16 -8.94
N GLU A 49 -4.19 17.23 -9.73
CA GLU A 49 -5.49 16.68 -9.34
C GLU A 49 -5.50 15.15 -9.39
N ASP A 50 -4.93 14.57 -10.44
CA ASP A 50 -4.85 13.11 -10.59
C ASP A 50 -3.90 12.48 -9.57
N ASP A 51 -2.76 13.12 -9.28
CA ASP A 51 -1.84 12.69 -8.22
C ASP A 51 -2.51 12.71 -6.84
N LEU A 52 -3.30 13.75 -6.54
CA LEU A 52 -4.08 13.80 -5.30
C LEU A 52 -5.14 12.69 -5.25
N ARG A 53 -5.78 12.38 -6.38
CA ARG A 53 -6.77 11.30 -6.48
C ARG A 53 -6.11 9.93 -6.25
N LEU A 54 -4.94 9.71 -6.83
CA LEU A 54 -4.12 8.51 -6.63
C LEU A 54 -3.68 8.36 -5.17
N GLN A 55 -3.12 9.43 -4.58
CA GLN A 55 -2.71 9.46 -3.18
C GLN A 55 -3.88 9.10 -2.25
N ARG A 56 -5.05 9.70 -2.47
CA ARG A 56 -6.25 9.40 -1.67
C ARG A 56 -6.63 7.94 -1.75
N ARG A 57 -6.65 7.35 -2.95
CA ARG A 57 -7.02 5.94 -3.14
C ARG A 57 -6.08 4.98 -2.38
N ILE A 58 -4.78 5.25 -2.42
CA ILE A 58 -3.76 4.45 -1.72
C ILE A 58 -3.95 4.56 -0.20
N VAL A 59 -4.15 5.79 0.30
CA VAL A 59 -4.38 6.02 1.73
C VAL A 59 -5.69 5.40 2.21
N GLU A 60 -6.77 5.52 1.44
CA GLU A 60 -8.05 4.87 1.74
C GLU A 60 -7.93 3.35 1.77
N THR A 61 -7.14 2.77 0.87
CA THR A 61 -6.81 1.34 0.87
C THR A 61 -6.04 0.95 2.14
N ALA A 62 -5.07 1.77 2.57
CA ALA A 62 -4.35 1.54 3.83
C ALA A 62 -5.25 1.63 5.06
N LEU A 63 -6.16 2.62 5.11
CA LEU A 63 -7.17 2.74 6.15
C LEU A 63 -8.17 1.56 6.14
N GLY A 64 -8.51 1.04 4.96
CA GLY A 64 -9.25 -0.20 4.79
C GLY A 64 -8.50 -1.40 5.36
N ALA A 65 -7.22 -1.54 5.05
CA ALA A 65 -6.37 -2.62 5.55
C ALA A 65 -6.30 -2.62 7.09
N LEU A 66 -6.08 -1.46 7.72
CA LEU A 66 -6.03 -1.34 9.18
C LEU A 66 -7.31 -1.83 9.88
N ARG A 67 -8.47 -1.67 9.24
CA ARG A 67 -9.79 -2.12 9.75
C ARG A 67 -10.09 -3.58 9.41
N THR A 68 -9.32 -4.19 8.53
CA THR A 68 -9.56 -5.56 8.05
C THR A 68 -8.87 -6.55 8.97
N ALA A 69 -9.61 -7.50 9.54
CA ALA A 69 -9.03 -8.63 10.25
C ALA A 69 -8.29 -9.55 9.27
N VAL A 70 -7.08 -9.97 9.62
CA VAL A 70 -6.23 -10.85 8.79
C VAL A 70 -5.64 -11.96 9.65
N ASP A 71 -5.54 -13.16 9.09
CA ASP A 71 -4.99 -14.35 9.75
C ASP A 71 -3.60 -14.76 9.21
N ARG A 72 -3.19 -14.16 8.09
CA ARG A 72 -1.91 -14.39 7.40
C ARG A 72 -1.45 -13.11 6.70
N PRO A 73 -0.18 -13.03 6.28
CA PRO A 73 0.29 -11.93 5.44
C PRO A 73 -0.64 -11.68 4.25
N THR A 74 -1.21 -10.48 4.19
CA THR A 74 -2.24 -10.12 3.21
C THR A 74 -1.81 -8.88 2.44
N LEU A 75 -1.88 -8.97 1.11
CA LEU A 75 -1.63 -7.86 0.19
C LEU A 75 -2.94 -7.13 -0.11
N PHE A 76 -2.90 -5.80 0.03
CA PHE A 76 -3.98 -4.89 -0.31
C PHE A 76 -3.52 -4.03 -1.49
N GLU A 77 -4.32 -4.01 -2.56
CA GLU A 77 -4.05 -3.25 -3.77
C GLU A 77 -5.25 -2.35 -4.07
N SER A 78 -4.99 -1.10 -4.42
CA SER A 78 -6.00 -0.21 -4.99
C SER A 78 -6.17 -0.56 -6.48
N ASP A 79 -7.36 -1.02 -6.90
CA ASP A 79 -7.77 -1.40 -8.25
C ASP A 79 -6.65 -1.70 -9.28
N LYS A 80 -6.49 -3.00 -9.59
CA LYS A 80 -5.43 -3.57 -10.44
C LYS A 80 -5.26 -2.92 -11.82
N GLU A 81 -6.32 -2.35 -12.40
CA GLU A 81 -6.27 -1.72 -13.74
C GLU A 81 -5.70 -0.29 -13.74
N SER A 82 -5.76 0.44 -12.63
CA SER A 82 -5.25 1.83 -12.55
C SER A 82 -3.72 1.88 -12.50
N THR A 83 -3.11 0.97 -11.73
CA THR A 83 -1.66 0.99 -11.47
C THR A 83 -0.84 0.62 -12.71
N GLU A 84 -1.37 -0.25 -13.58
CA GLU A 84 -0.74 -0.61 -14.85
C GLU A 84 -0.83 0.53 -15.86
N ARG A 85 -1.98 1.22 -15.97
CA ARG A 85 -2.15 2.38 -16.86
C ARG A 85 -1.28 3.57 -16.43
N GLU A 86 -1.09 3.77 -15.14
CA GLU A 86 -0.24 4.83 -14.59
C GLU A 86 1.26 4.53 -14.73
N ALA A 87 1.63 3.26 -14.86
CA ALA A 87 2.99 2.81 -15.17
C ALA A 87 3.30 2.77 -16.68
N VAL A 88 2.29 2.56 -17.54
CA VAL A 88 2.42 2.51 -19.01
C VAL A 88 2.44 3.91 -19.64
N ASN A 89 1.82 4.90 -19.00
CA ASN A 89 1.88 6.30 -19.45
C ASN A 89 3.07 7.08 -18.87
N ALA A 90 4.09 6.37 -18.35
CA ALA A 90 5.30 6.91 -17.76
C ALA A 90 6.52 6.76 -18.68
#